data_AF-A0A256YZW8-F1
#
_entry.id   AF-A0A256YZW8-F1
#
_cell.length_a   1.000
_cell.length_b   1.000
_cell.length_c   1.000
_cell.angle_alpha   90.00
_cell.angle_beta   90.00
_cell.angle_gamma   90.00
#
_symmetry.space_group_name_H-M   'P 1'
#
loop_
_entity.id
_entity.type
_entity.pdbx_description
1 polymer ?
#
loop_
_entity_poly.entity_id
_entity_poly.type
_entity_poly.pdbx_seq_one_letter_code
_entity_poly.pdbx_strand_id
1 'polypeptide(L)' 'MVLKQERKKDDYNRLLNRVVELVISDGVVIRGRLIDSSKYSLTLLDGQDVVVVNKAFIILVRGGIE' A
#
# COMPACT_ATOMS: atom_id res chain seq x y z
N MET A 1 -9.88 -10.22 -26.97
CA MET A 1 -9.83 -8.79 -26.61
C MET A 1 -9.42 -8.72 -25.14
N VAL A 2 -8.13 -8.50 -24.87
CA VAL A 2 -7.63 -8.44 -23.48
C VAL A 2 -8.13 -7.12 -22.91
N LEU A 3 -8.96 -7.18 -21.86
CA LEU A 3 -9.36 -6.01 -21.10
C LEU A 3 -8.08 -5.36 -20.58
N LYS A 4 -7.66 -4.29 -21.25
CA LYS A 4 -6.58 -3.41 -20.80
C LYS A 4 -7.15 -2.73 -19.56
N GLN A 5 -6.98 -3.39 -18.41
CA GLN A 5 -7.19 -2.77 -17.11
C GLN A 5 -6.16 -1.64 -17.09
N GLU A 6 -6.57 -0.45 -17.51
CA GLU A 6 -5.89 0.79 -17.17
C GLU A 6 -5.87 0.81 -15.66
N ARG A 7 -4.80 0.26 -15.07
CA ARG A 7 -4.48 0.48 -13.67
C ARG A 7 -4.46 1.99 -13.56
N LYS A 8 -5.52 2.58 -12.99
CA LYS A 8 -5.45 3.90 -12.37
C LYS A 8 -4.11 3.89 -11.67
N LYS A 9 -3.19 4.72 -12.15
CA LYS A 9 -1.82 4.74 -11.65
C LYS A 9 -1.98 5.02 -10.17
N ASP A 10 -1.83 3.99 -9.35
CA ASP A 10 -2.09 4.11 -7.93
C ASP A 10 -1.04 5.08 -7.39
N ASP A 11 -1.46 6.33 -7.24
CA ASP A 11 -0.57 7.39 -6.81
C ASP A 11 -0.44 7.32 -5.29
N TYR A 12 0.19 6.26 -4.81
CA TYR A 12 0.50 6.06 -3.40
C TYR A 12 1.44 7.15 -2.86
N ASN A 13 2.10 7.90 -3.75
CA ASN A 13 2.89 9.07 -3.40
C ASN A 13 2.09 10.10 -2.60
N ARG A 14 0.79 10.28 -2.89
CA ARG A 14 -0.09 11.16 -2.11
C ARG A 14 -0.31 10.72 -0.65
N LEU A 15 -0.03 9.45 -0.36
CA LEU A 15 -0.17 8.84 0.97
C LEU A 15 1.16 8.77 1.74
N LEU A 16 2.27 9.23 1.15
CA LEU A 16 3.56 9.25 1.84
C LEU A 16 3.47 10.04 3.14
N ASN A 17 4.18 9.53 4.15
CA ASN A 17 4.20 9.99 5.54
C ASN A 17 2.86 9.91 6.29
N ARG A 18 1.80 9.31 5.70
CA ARG A 18 0.53 9.07 6.38
C ARG A 18 0.44 7.66 6.94
N VAL A 19 -0.36 7.48 7.99
CA VAL A 19 -0.79 6.16 8.43
C VAL A 19 -1.77 5.61 7.41
N VAL A 20 -1.50 4.39 6.97
CA VAL A 20 -2.32 3.64 6.02
C VAL A 20 -2.64 2.25 6.59
N GLU A 21 -3.76 1.71 6.13
CA GLU A 21 -4.19 0.34 6.34
C GLU A 21 -4.19 -0.36 4.98
N LEU A 22 -3.44 -1.46 4.88
CA LEU A 22 -3.37 -2.31 3.70
C LEU A 22 -4.13 -3.61 3.98
N VAL A 23 -5.06 -3.96 3.10
CA VAL A 23 -5.71 -5.27 3.10
C VAL A 23 -5.04 -6.12 2.02
N ILE A 24 -4.46 -7.26 2.40
CA ILE A 24 -3.78 -8.16 1.46
C ILE A 24 -4.60 -9.41 1.12
N SER A 25 -4.20 -10.15 0.09
CA SER A 25 -4.92 -11.28 -0.54
C SER A 25 -5.54 -12.31 0.41
N ASP A 26 -4.96 -12.54 1.59
CA ASP A 26 -5.42 -13.52 2.58
C ASP A 26 -6.29 -12.90 3.70
N GLY A 27 -6.78 -11.66 3.51
CA GLY A 27 -7.57 -10.93 4.50
C GLY A 27 -6.76 -10.34 5.65
N VAL A 28 -5.44 -10.52 5.65
CA VAL A 28 -4.53 -9.90 6.61
C VAL A 28 -4.54 -8.39 6.43
N VAL A 29 -4.54 -7.67 7.56
CA VAL A 29 -4.55 -6.22 7.61
C VAL A 29 -3.23 -5.74 8.20
N ILE A 30 -2.51 -4.91 7.45
CA ILE A 30 -1.25 -4.29 7.88
C ILE A 30 -1.48 -2.80 8.05
N ARG A 31 -1.21 -2.26 9.24
CA ARG A 31 -1.28 -0.82 9.51
C ARG A 31 0.13 -0.29 9.73
N GLY A 32 0.44 0.85 9.13
CA GLY A 32 1.73 1.49 9.31
C GLY A 32 1.81 2.83 8.61
N ARG A 33 2.86 3.60 8.91
CA ARG A 33 3.14 4.85 8.21
C ARG A 33 3.82 4.54 6.88
N LEU A 34 3.23 4.96 5.77
CA LEU A 34 3.86 4.79 4.45
C LEU A 34 5.08 5.71 4.33
N ILE A 35 6.27 5.15 4.17
CA ILE A 35 7.53 5.91 4.07
C ILE A 35 8.16 5.84 2.68
N ASP A 36 7.86 4.82 1.89
CA ASP A 36 8.27 4.73 0.48
C ASP A 36 7.19 4.05 -0.38
N SER A 37 7.09 4.47 -1.64
CA SER A 37 6.28 3.81 -2.66
C SER A 37 7.09 3.61 -3.94
N SER A 38 7.63 2.41 -4.08
CA SER A 38 8.33 1.96 -5.28
C SER A 38 7.37 1.41 -6.34
N LYS A 39 7.88 1.07 -7.53
CA LYS A 39 7.04 0.54 -8.62
C LYS A 39 6.24 -0.71 -8.23
N TYR A 40 6.82 -1.59 -7.42
CA TYR A 40 6.24 -2.90 -7.09
C TYR A 40 5.93 -3.11 -5.60
N SER A 41 6.34 -2.18 -4.73
CA SER A 41 6.19 -2.34 -3.28
C SER A 41 5.79 -1.04 -2.61
N LEU A 42 5.23 -1.18 -1.42
CA LEU A 42 5.04 -0.13 -0.42
C LEU A 42 5.91 -0.48 0.79
N THR A 43 6.57 0.53 1.36
CA THR A 43 7.34 0.38 2.59
C THR A 43 6.65 1.14 3.71
N LEU A 44 6.36 0.44 4.80
CA LEU A 44 5.66 0.95 5.95
C LEU A 44 6.59 0.92 7.16
N LEU A 45 6.43 1.90 8.04
CA LEU A 45 6.97 1.88 9.39
C LEU A 45 5.84 1.53 10.36
N ASP A 46 6.01 0.46 11.13
CA ASP A 46 5.12 0.08 12.23
C ASP A 46 5.90 0.07 13.55
N GLY A 47 5.74 1.13 14.34
CA GLY A 47 6.60 1.37 15.49
C GLY A 47 8.07 1.52 15.09
N GLN A 48 8.90 0.54 15.46
CA GLN A 48 10.33 0.47 15.10
C GLN A 48 10.61 -0.48 13.93
N ASP A 49 9.62 -1.26 13.51
CA ASP A 49 9.75 -2.26 12.46
C ASP A 49 9.49 -1.66 11.07
N VAL A 50 10.24 -2.15 10.08
CA VAL A 50 10.07 -1.80 8.68
C VAL A 50 9.42 -2.96 7.95
N VAL A 51 8.26 -2.72 7.36
CA VAL A 51 7.46 -3.72 6.64
C VAL A 51 7.43 -3.37 5.16
N VAL A 52 7.85 -4.30 4.30
CA VAL A 52 7.82 -4.13 2.85
C VAL A 52 6.73 -5.03 2.27
N VAL A 53 5.74 -4.42 1.62
CA VAL A 53 4.59 -5.13 1.06
C VAL A 53 4.61 -5.04 -0.46
N ASN A 54 4.56 -6.18 -1.14
CA ASN A 54 4.47 -6.22 -2.60
C ASN A 54 3.05 -5.87 -3.05
N LYS A 55 2.92 -4.88 -3.95
CA LYS A 55 1.67 -4.34 -4.48
C LYS A 55 0.80 -5.39 -5.16
N ALA A 56 1.39 -6.51 -5.63
CA ALA A 56 0.64 -7.61 -6.22
C ALA A 56 -0.32 -8.30 -5.24
N PHE A 57 -0.05 -8.22 -3.94
CA PHE A 57 -0.88 -8.83 -2.90
C PHE A 57 -1.84 -7.85 -2.25
N ILE A 58 -1.76 -6.55 -2.57
CA ILE A 58 -2.60 -5.53 -1.95
C ILE A 58 -3.95 -5.49 -2.67
N ILE A 59 -5.02 -5.76 -1.94
CA ILE A 59 -6.40 -5.64 -2.42
C ILE A 59 -6.89 -4.20 -2.26
N LEU A 60 -6.64 -3.60 -1.11
CA LEU A 60 -7.16 -2.29 -0.75
C LEU A 60 -6.14 -1.50 0.06
N VAL A 61 -6.09 -0.18 -0.18
CA VAL A 61 -5.35 0.77 0.63
C VAL A 61 -6.30 1.84 1.15
N ARG A 62 -6.35 2.00 2.47
CA ARG A 62 -7.05 3.09 3.15
C ARG A 62 -6.01 4.00 3.80
N GLY A 63 -6.06 5.30 3.52
CA GLY A 63 -5.08 6.25 4.05
C GLY A 63 -5.76 7.48 4.65
N GLY A 64 -5.06 8.18 5.54
CA GLY A 64 -5.64 9.31 6.29
C GLY A 64 -6.48 8.87 7.49
N ILE A 65 -6.12 7.74 8.10
CA ILE A 65 -6.70 7.28 9.35
C ILE A 65 -6.00 8.06 10.47
N GLU A 66 -6.51 9.27 10.75
CA GLU A 66 -6.13 10.08 11.91
C GLU A 66 -6.79 9.56 13.19
#